data_AF-A0A3G7TKT1-F1
#
_entry.id   AF-A0A3G7TKT1-F1
#
_cell.length_a   1.000
_cell.length_b   1.000
_cell.length_c   1.000
_cell.angle_alpha   90.00
_cell.angle_beta   90.00
_cell.angle_gamma   90.00
#
_symmetry.space_group_name_H-M   'P 1'
#
loop_
_entity.id
_entity.type
_entity.pdbx_description
1 polymer ?
#
loop_
_entity_poly.entity_id
_entity_poly.type
_entity_poly.pdbx_seq_one_letter_code
_entity_poly.pdbx_strand_id
1 'polypeptide(L)'
;MDALRYLISIQGTDNRQEISALLDYQQKSLKHFNYIEEFVGNSDLLGARESAKWAQGFAEDCYSVLEAMPGHWELLRSEFERLGLNPATCEPISTAFANMQRMVVAYLPREKRKALYQQLKGESLPVFGFEKKAKNYMSMNKVMSFVFGVSFIIVMLLIALLKPEPSEFQYKVFRAVLALACGGIGAVIPGILEVKVSKAIKAGGAIAIFVIVYFWNPAKMIG
;
A
#
# COMPACT_ATOMS: atom_id res chain seq x y z
N MET A 1 -18.38 -19.96 4.30
CA MET A 1 -19.56 -20.77 3.94
C MET A 1 -20.03 -21.66 5.09
N ASP A 2 -19.13 -22.33 5.82
CA ASP A 2 -19.54 -23.31 6.84
C ASP A 2 -20.28 -22.70 8.05
N ALA A 3 -19.89 -21.51 8.51
CA ALA A 3 -20.54 -20.85 9.66
C ALA A 3 -21.98 -20.42 9.39
N LEU A 4 -22.27 -19.89 8.20
CA LEU A 4 -23.63 -19.53 7.79
C LEU A 4 -24.53 -20.77 7.69
N ARG A 5 -24.01 -21.84 7.06
CA ARG A 5 -24.74 -23.12 6.97
C ARG A 5 -25.02 -23.69 8.34
N TYR A 6 -24.05 -23.61 9.25
CA TYR A 6 -24.23 -24.05 10.62
C TYR A 6 -25.30 -23.25 11.35
N LEU A 7 -25.26 -21.91 11.29
CA LEU A 7 -26.29 -21.03 11.84
C LEU A 7 -27.69 -21.43 11.34
N ILE A 8 -27.86 -21.58 10.02
CA ILE A 8 -29.13 -21.99 9.42
C ILE A 8 -29.57 -23.38 9.93
N SER A 9 -28.63 -24.32 10.07
CA SER A 9 -28.94 -25.69 10.48
C SER A 9 -29.47 -25.82 11.91
N ILE A 10 -29.21 -24.82 12.77
CA ILE A 10 -29.63 -24.81 14.17
C ILE A 10 -30.70 -23.76 14.49
N GLN A 11 -31.25 -23.06 13.49
CA GLN A 11 -32.31 -22.07 13.71
C GLN A 11 -33.56 -22.72 14.32
N GLY A 12 -34.16 -22.06 15.31
CA GLY A 12 -35.36 -22.50 16.00
C GLY A 12 -35.14 -23.67 16.97
N THR A 13 -33.91 -23.91 17.42
CA THR A 13 -33.56 -25.00 18.33
C THR A 13 -33.36 -24.50 19.77
N ASP A 14 -32.14 -24.08 20.12
CA ASP A 14 -31.79 -23.50 21.41
C ASP A 14 -31.22 -22.09 21.19
N ASN A 15 -31.85 -21.09 21.81
CA ASN A 15 -31.47 -19.68 21.66
C ASN A 15 -29.99 -19.41 22.03
N ARG A 16 -29.41 -20.12 23.00
CA ARG A 16 -27.99 -19.90 23.35
C ARG A 16 -27.07 -20.44 22.27
N GLN A 17 -27.38 -21.60 21.70
CA GLN A 17 -26.64 -22.16 20.57
C GLN A 17 -26.77 -21.30 19.33
N GLU A 18 -27.96 -20.78 19.02
CA GLU A 18 -28.19 -19.86 17.91
C GLU A 18 -27.39 -18.56 18.05
N ILE A 19 -27.41 -17.94 19.24
CA ILE A 19 -26.60 -16.75 19.53
C ILE A 19 -25.11 -17.06 19.33
N SER A 20 -24.63 -18.19 19.84
CA SER A 20 -23.23 -18.59 19.68
C SER A 20 -22.85 -18.76 18.20
N ALA A 21 -23.70 -19.42 17.41
CA ALA A 21 -23.46 -19.60 15.97
C ALA A 21 -23.54 -18.28 15.19
N LEU A 22 -24.44 -17.37 15.58
CA LEU A 22 -24.56 -16.05 14.98
C LEU A 22 -23.30 -15.21 15.22
N LEU A 23 -22.77 -15.23 16.44
CA LEU A 23 -21.52 -14.55 16.79
C LEU A 23 -20.31 -15.16 16.06
N ASP A 24 -20.25 -16.49 15.93
CA ASP A 24 -19.21 -17.16 15.13
C ASP A 24 -19.30 -16.79 13.63
N TYR A 25 -20.53 -16.74 13.08
CA TYR A 25 -20.77 -16.27 11.72
C TYR A 25 -20.32 -14.81 11.53
N GLN A 26 -20.69 -13.92 12.45
CA GLN A 26 -20.27 -12.51 12.44
C GLN A 26 -18.74 -12.42 12.46
N GLN A 27 -18.09 -13.09 13.41
CA GLN A 27 -16.63 -13.06 13.57
C GLN A 27 -15.89 -13.54 12.33
N LYS A 28 -16.32 -14.68 11.75
CA LYS A 28 -15.71 -15.24 10.54
C LYS A 28 -15.93 -14.36 9.31
N SER A 29 -17.11 -13.75 9.19
CA SER A 29 -17.43 -12.82 8.09
C SER A 29 -16.60 -11.54 8.18
N LEU A 30 -16.49 -10.94 9.37
CA LEU A 30 -15.65 -9.76 9.60
C LEU A 30 -14.18 -10.07 9.32
N LYS A 31 -13.68 -11.24 9.72
CA LYS A 31 -12.31 -11.67 9.39
C LYS A 31 -12.07 -11.74 7.88
N HIS A 32 -13.05 -12.21 7.12
CA HIS A 32 -12.97 -12.26 5.66
C HIS A 32 -12.93 -10.85 5.04
N PHE A 33 -13.86 -9.96 5.41
CA PHE A 33 -13.86 -8.59 4.88
C PHE A 33 -12.61 -7.80 5.27
N ASN A 34 -12.14 -7.95 6.51
CA ASN A 34 -10.93 -7.28 6.99
C ASN A 34 -9.68 -7.79 6.27
N TYR A 35 -9.61 -9.09 5.95
CA TYR A 35 -8.51 -9.63 5.16
C TYR A 35 -8.42 -8.96 3.79
N ILE A 36 -9.55 -8.79 3.10
CA ILE A 36 -9.58 -8.13 1.79
C ILE A 36 -9.21 -6.65 1.92
N GLU A 37 -9.77 -5.95 2.91
CA GLU A 37 -9.47 -4.53 3.17
C GLU A 37 -7.98 -4.29 3.48
N GLU A 38 -7.37 -5.17 4.27
CA GLU A 38 -5.94 -5.13 4.59
C GLU A 38 -5.07 -5.47 3.37
N PHE A 39 -5.48 -6.49 2.60
CA PHE A 39 -4.80 -6.84 1.36
C PHE A 39 -4.80 -5.67 0.36
N VAL A 40 -5.93 -4.97 0.21
CA VAL A 40 -6.01 -3.76 -0.61
C VAL A 40 -5.11 -2.66 -0.06
N GLY A 41 -5.14 -2.42 1.25
CA GLY A 41 -4.29 -1.41 1.90
C GLY A 41 -2.78 -1.65 1.69
N ASN A 42 -2.37 -2.92 1.64
CA ASN A 42 -0.98 -3.32 1.46
C ASN A 42 -0.60 -3.57 -0.01
N SER A 43 -1.53 -3.47 -0.96
CA SER A 43 -1.30 -3.81 -2.37
C SER A 43 -0.24 -2.92 -3.05
N ASP A 44 -0.09 -1.67 -2.61
CA ASP A 44 0.98 -0.77 -3.09
C ASP A 44 2.39 -1.33 -2.81
N LEU A 45 2.56 -2.15 -1.77
CA LEU A 45 3.83 -2.83 -1.46
C LEU A 45 4.11 -4.01 -2.40
N LEU A 46 3.09 -4.50 -3.11
CA LEU A 46 3.15 -5.69 -3.97
C LEU A 46 3.27 -5.36 -5.46
N GLY A 47 3.54 -4.10 -5.81
CA GLY A 47 3.68 -3.69 -7.23
C GLY A 47 2.35 -3.56 -7.97
N ALA A 48 1.23 -3.48 -7.25
CA ALA A 48 -0.14 -3.33 -7.80
C ALA A 48 -0.28 -2.25 -8.88
N ARG A 49 0.49 -1.16 -8.79
CA ARG A 49 0.44 -0.04 -9.73
C ARG A 49 1.20 -0.28 -11.04
N GLU A 50 1.91 -1.39 -11.18
CA GLU A 50 2.74 -1.67 -12.37
C GLU A 50 1.92 -2.18 -13.57
N SER A 51 0.69 -2.66 -13.34
CA SER A 51 -0.21 -3.13 -14.41
C SER A 51 -1.60 -2.53 -14.27
N ALA A 52 -1.99 -1.70 -15.24
CA ALA A 52 -3.32 -1.10 -15.30
C ALA A 52 -4.45 -2.16 -15.34
N LYS A 53 -4.21 -3.28 -16.03
CA LYS A 53 -5.17 -4.40 -16.11
C LYS A 53 -5.34 -5.10 -14.76
N TRP A 54 -4.23 -5.30 -14.03
CA TRP A 54 -4.26 -5.89 -12.71
C TRP A 54 -5.01 -5.00 -11.72
N ALA A 55 -4.71 -3.70 -11.71
CA ALA A 55 -5.37 -2.74 -10.84
C ALA A 55 -6.88 -2.61 -11.13
N GLN A 56 -7.27 -2.71 -12.41
CA GLN A 56 -8.68 -2.74 -12.79
C GLN A 56 -9.37 -4.02 -12.30
N GLY A 57 -8.81 -5.21 -12.56
CA GLY A 57 -9.39 -6.47 -12.09
C GLY A 57 -9.52 -6.50 -10.57
N PHE A 58 -8.51 -5.98 -9.87
CA PHE A 58 -8.55 -5.88 -8.42
C PHE A 58 -9.65 -4.92 -7.91
N ALA A 59 -9.93 -3.84 -8.64
CA ALA A 59 -11.07 -2.97 -8.34
C ALA A 59 -12.42 -3.62 -8.63
N GLU A 60 -12.51 -4.49 -9.64
CA GLU A 60 -13.71 -5.31 -9.93
C GLU A 60 -13.98 -6.32 -8.82
N ASP A 61 -12.94 -6.92 -8.24
CA ASP A 61 -13.06 -7.78 -7.04
C ASP A 61 -13.53 -6.98 -5.83
N CYS A 62 -12.93 -5.81 -5.56
CA CYS A 62 -13.37 -4.91 -4.49
C CYS A 62 -14.84 -4.52 -4.66
N TYR A 63 -15.28 -4.22 -5.88
CA TYR A 63 -16.67 -3.91 -6.19
C TYR A 63 -17.58 -5.09 -5.85
N SER A 64 -17.23 -6.30 -6.27
CA SER A 64 -18.04 -7.50 -6.06
C SER A 64 -18.22 -7.81 -4.56
N VAL A 65 -17.17 -7.61 -3.77
CA VAL A 65 -17.22 -7.77 -2.30
C VAL A 65 -18.12 -6.71 -1.67
N LEU A 66 -17.97 -5.44 -2.04
CA LEU A 66 -18.77 -4.33 -1.52
C LEU A 66 -20.26 -4.46 -1.92
N GLU A 67 -20.55 -4.94 -3.14
CA GLU A 67 -21.91 -5.14 -3.64
C GLU A 67 -22.66 -6.23 -2.87
N ALA A 68 -21.94 -7.23 -2.34
CA ALA A 68 -22.51 -8.30 -1.52
C ALA A 68 -22.71 -7.91 -0.04
N MET A 69 -22.12 -6.81 0.43
CA MET A 69 -22.17 -6.39 1.84
C MET A 69 -23.59 -6.13 2.36
N PRO A 70 -24.47 -5.39 1.66
CA PRO A 70 -25.85 -5.15 2.09
C PRO A 70 -26.57 -6.38 2.63
N GLY A 71 -26.60 -7.48 1.88
CA GLY A 71 -27.28 -8.71 2.31
C GLY A 71 -26.64 -9.36 3.54
N HIS A 72 -25.33 -9.19 3.74
CA HIS A 72 -24.67 -9.67 4.97
C HIS A 72 -25.14 -8.91 6.20
N TRP A 73 -25.17 -7.57 6.14
CA TRP A 73 -25.60 -6.75 7.28
C TRP A 73 -27.10 -6.81 7.51
N GLU A 74 -27.91 -6.93 6.45
CA GLU A 74 -29.34 -7.19 6.57
C GLU A 74 -29.61 -8.48 7.37
N LEU A 75 -28.93 -9.58 7.02
CA LEU A 75 -29.02 -10.84 7.75
C LEU A 75 -28.58 -10.71 9.21
N LEU A 76 -27.46 -10.03 9.48
CA LEU A 76 -26.99 -9.83 10.85
C LEU A 76 -27.99 -9.00 11.65
N ARG A 77 -28.52 -7.91 11.11
CA ARG A 77 -29.52 -7.08 11.78
C ARG A 77 -30.76 -7.91 12.10
N SER A 78 -31.31 -8.64 11.12
CA SER A 78 -32.53 -9.44 11.32
C SER A 78 -32.34 -10.54 12.37
N GLU A 79 -31.19 -11.24 12.36
CA GLU A 79 -30.93 -12.31 13.32
C GLU A 79 -30.63 -11.78 14.73
N PHE A 80 -29.96 -10.62 14.84
CA PHE A 80 -29.77 -9.94 16.13
C PHE A 80 -31.13 -9.55 16.73
N GLU A 81 -32.02 -8.91 15.94
CA GLU A 81 -33.36 -8.56 16.39
C GLU A 81 -34.17 -9.79 16.81
N ARG A 82 -34.17 -10.84 15.98
CA ARG A 82 -34.90 -12.09 16.24
C ARG A 82 -34.49 -12.75 17.55
N LEU A 83 -33.20 -12.71 17.88
CA LEU A 83 -32.64 -13.32 19.10
C LEU A 83 -32.61 -12.36 20.29
N GLY A 84 -33.19 -11.16 20.18
CA GLY A 84 -33.25 -10.17 21.26
C GLY A 84 -31.90 -9.50 21.58
N LEU A 85 -30.95 -9.52 20.63
CA LEU A 85 -29.69 -8.80 20.70
C LEU A 85 -29.85 -7.39 20.11
N ASN A 86 -28.98 -6.45 20.51
CA ASN A 86 -28.99 -5.09 19.97
C ASN A 86 -28.30 -5.04 18.58
N PRO A 87 -29.01 -4.75 17.47
CA PRO A 87 -28.43 -4.72 16.13
C PRO A 87 -27.33 -3.68 15.96
N ALA A 88 -27.37 -2.58 16.73
CA ALA A 88 -26.32 -1.56 16.67
C ALA A 88 -24.92 -2.10 17.02
N THR A 89 -24.85 -3.27 17.68
CA THR A 89 -23.58 -3.91 18.03
C THR A 89 -22.94 -4.70 16.88
N CYS A 90 -23.66 -4.94 15.79
CA CYS A 90 -23.13 -5.62 14.60
C CYS A 90 -22.75 -4.66 13.45
N GLU A 91 -23.00 -3.36 13.63
CA GLU A 91 -22.67 -2.33 12.64
C GLU A 91 -21.16 -2.11 12.49
N PRO A 92 -20.68 -1.87 11.27
CA PRO A 92 -19.28 -1.55 11.03
C PRO A 92 -18.99 -0.10 11.43
N ILE A 93 -17.74 0.19 11.77
CA ILE A 93 -17.31 1.57 12.02
C ILE A 93 -17.40 2.41 10.73
N SER A 94 -17.61 3.72 10.88
CA SER A 94 -17.82 4.65 9.75
C SER A 94 -16.69 4.68 8.71
N THR A 95 -15.47 4.30 9.09
CA THR A 95 -14.29 4.23 8.21
C THR A 95 -13.98 2.84 7.67
N ALA A 96 -14.79 1.82 8.00
CA ALA A 96 -14.55 0.46 7.56
C ALA A 96 -14.57 0.38 6.02
N PHE A 97 -13.73 -0.52 5.48
CA PHE A 97 -13.71 -0.85 4.06
C PHE A 97 -13.32 0.30 3.11
N ALA A 98 -12.72 1.37 3.66
CA ALA A 98 -12.42 2.57 2.89
C ALA A 98 -11.39 2.32 1.77
N ASN A 99 -10.48 1.35 1.91
CA ASN A 99 -9.52 1.03 0.86
C ASN A 99 -10.19 0.34 -0.32
N MET A 100 -11.04 -0.67 -0.09
CA MET A 100 -11.86 -1.28 -1.15
C MET A 100 -12.69 -0.23 -1.90
N GLN A 101 -13.31 0.70 -1.17
CA GLN A 101 -14.11 1.77 -1.76
C GLN A 101 -13.26 2.70 -2.64
N ARG A 102 -12.04 3.05 -2.20
CA ARG A 102 -11.12 3.89 -3.00
C ARG A 102 -10.65 3.20 -4.26
N MET A 103 -10.46 1.88 -4.25
CA MET A 103 -10.15 1.11 -5.47
C MET A 103 -11.27 1.23 -6.49
N VAL A 104 -12.53 1.04 -6.06
CA VAL A 104 -13.70 1.23 -6.93
C VAL A 104 -13.73 2.64 -7.52
N VAL A 105 -13.52 3.67 -6.69
CA VAL A 105 -13.52 5.06 -7.15
C VAL A 105 -12.41 5.36 -8.16
N ALA A 106 -11.23 4.75 -7.97
CA ALA A 106 -10.05 5.02 -8.76
C ALA A 106 -10.11 4.37 -10.16
N TYR A 107 -10.69 3.18 -10.27
CA TYR A 107 -10.56 2.37 -11.49
C TYR A 107 -11.87 2.02 -12.19
N LEU A 108 -13.04 2.16 -11.55
CA LEU A 108 -14.31 1.77 -12.15
C LEU A 108 -15.12 2.95 -12.74
N PRO A 109 -15.98 2.69 -13.75
CA PRO A 109 -16.81 3.71 -14.36
C PRO A 109 -17.71 4.46 -13.37
N ARG A 110 -17.98 5.74 -13.67
CA ARG A 110 -18.79 6.63 -12.81
C ARG A 110 -20.16 6.05 -12.47
N GLU A 111 -20.81 5.39 -13.43
CA GLU A 111 -22.13 4.79 -13.22
C GLU A 111 -22.09 3.65 -12.19
N LYS A 112 -21.15 2.70 -12.34
CA LYS A 112 -20.98 1.59 -11.39
C LYS A 112 -20.68 2.09 -9.98
N ARG A 113 -19.73 3.02 -9.82
CA ARG A 113 -19.38 3.54 -8.49
C ARG A 113 -20.54 4.34 -7.87
N LYS A 114 -21.36 5.03 -8.67
CA LYS A 114 -22.51 5.80 -8.18
C LYS A 114 -23.61 4.85 -7.70
N ALA A 115 -23.90 3.79 -8.45
CA ALA A 115 -24.87 2.78 -8.04
C ALA A 115 -24.48 2.14 -6.71
N LEU A 116 -23.22 1.67 -6.60
CA LEU A 116 -22.72 1.06 -5.36
C LEU A 116 -22.72 2.05 -4.18
N TYR A 117 -22.33 3.31 -4.38
CA TYR A 117 -22.40 4.34 -3.34
C TYR A 117 -23.84 4.52 -2.82
N GLN A 118 -24.83 4.58 -3.71
CA GLN A 118 -26.23 4.76 -3.31
C GLN A 118 -26.76 3.53 -2.57
N GLN A 119 -26.40 2.32 -3.02
CA GLN A 119 -26.79 1.08 -2.36
C GLN A 119 -26.25 1.01 -0.93
N LEU A 120 -24.94 1.23 -0.74
CA LEU A 120 -24.32 1.22 0.59
C LEU A 120 -24.90 2.32 1.48
N LYS A 121 -25.09 3.53 0.94
CA LYS A 121 -25.65 4.65 1.71
C LYS A 121 -27.11 4.40 2.12
N GLY A 122 -27.91 3.80 1.24
CA GLY A 122 -29.31 3.43 1.53
C GLY A 122 -29.42 2.44 2.68
N GLU A 123 -28.46 1.52 2.78
CA GLU A 123 -28.38 0.51 3.84
C GLU A 123 -27.64 0.99 5.10
N SER A 124 -27.38 2.30 5.20
CA SER A 124 -26.60 2.92 6.28
C SER A 124 -25.20 2.31 6.47
N LEU A 125 -24.61 1.77 5.40
CA LEU A 125 -23.26 1.20 5.42
C LEU A 125 -22.17 2.28 5.19
N PRO A 126 -20.92 2.02 5.62
CA PRO A 126 -19.82 2.97 5.48
C PRO A 126 -19.54 3.35 4.03
N VAL A 127 -19.41 4.64 3.76
CA VAL A 127 -19.07 5.18 2.43
C VAL A 127 -17.85 6.11 2.45
N PHE A 128 -17.05 6.05 3.52
CA PHE A 128 -15.94 6.97 3.76
C PHE A 128 -14.91 7.03 2.63
N GLY A 129 -14.57 5.89 2.02
CA GLY A 129 -13.62 5.82 0.91
C GLY A 129 -14.17 6.38 -0.40
N PHE A 130 -15.49 6.46 -0.57
CA PHE A 130 -16.12 7.18 -1.69
C PHE A 130 -16.02 8.69 -1.53
N GLU A 131 -16.13 9.19 -0.31
CA GLU A 131 -16.22 10.62 -0.01
C GLU A 131 -14.85 11.26 0.24
N LYS A 132 -13.92 10.53 0.86
CA LYS A 132 -12.59 11.03 1.21
C LYS A 132 -11.49 10.33 0.45
N LYS A 133 -10.82 11.10 -0.41
CA LYS A 133 -9.56 10.70 -1.06
C LYS A 133 -8.50 10.36 -0.01
N ALA A 134 -7.76 9.28 -0.21
CA ALA A 134 -6.58 8.99 0.60
C ALA A 134 -5.55 10.13 0.44
N LYS A 135 -4.99 10.57 1.57
CA LYS A 135 -3.85 11.50 1.55
C LYS A 135 -2.62 10.73 1.08
N ASN A 136 -2.15 11.01 -0.13
CA ASN A 136 -0.85 10.51 -0.60
C ASN A 136 0.27 11.26 0.12
N TYR A 137 0.88 10.62 1.11
CA TYR A 137 2.13 11.12 1.72
C TYR A 137 3.38 10.75 0.89
N MET A 138 3.22 10.03 -0.22
CA MET A 138 4.31 9.54 -1.08
C MET A 138 4.28 10.16 -2.48
N SER A 139 4.89 11.33 -2.59
CA SER A 139 5.36 11.94 -3.85
C SER A 139 6.56 12.87 -3.62
N MET A 140 6.72 13.40 -2.40
CA MET A 140 7.82 14.28 -2.02
C MET A 140 9.19 13.60 -2.16
N ASN A 141 9.34 12.34 -1.74
CA ASN A 141 10.63 11.66 -1.71
C ASN A 141 11.20 11.40 -3.11
N LYS A 142 10.36 11.04 -4.09
CA LYS A 142 10.82 10.79 -5.47
C LYS A 142 11.22 12.08 -6.18
N VAL A 143 10.43 13.14 -6.03
CA VAL A 143 10.74 14.44 -6.63
C VAL A 143 11.96 15.07 -5.96
N MET A 144 12.09 15.00 -4.63
CA MET A 144 13.28 15.47 -3.94
C MET A 144 14.54 14.71 -4.35
N SER A 145 14.49 13.39 -4.51
CA SER A 145 15.67 12.63 -4.97
C SER A 145 16.03 12.92 -6.42
N PHE A 146 15.04 13.15 -7.28
CA PHE A 146 15.29 13.57 -8.66
C PHE A 146 15.93 14.97 -8.70
N VAL A 147 15.37 15.94 -7.98
CA VAL A 147 15.91 17.32 -7.88
C VAL A 147 17.32 17.30 -7.26
N PHE A 148 17.52 16.52 -6.20
CA PHE A 148 18.82 16.36 -5.55
C PHE A 148 19.86 15.79 -6.54
N GLY A 149 19.54 14.71 -7.26
CA GLY A 149 20.45 14.11 -8.24
C GLY A 149 20.79 15.03 -9.41
N VAL A 150 19.79 15.70 -9.99
CA VAL A 150 20.00 16.65 -11.10
C VAL A 150 20.86 17.84 -10.66
N SER A 151 20.60 18.39 -9.46
CA SER A 151 21.38 19.52 -8.93
C SER A 151 22.86 19.14 -8.74
N PHE A 152 23.14 17.92 -8.26
CA PHE A 152 24.50 17.43 -8.08
C PHE A 152 25.25 17.25 -9.41
N ILE A 153 24.58 16.74 -10.45
CA ILE A 153 25.17 16.60 -11.79
C ILE A 153 25.53 17.98 -12.36
N ILE A 154 24.64 18.98 -12.21
CA ILE A 154 24.89 20.34 -12.67
C ILE A 154 26.09 20.95 -11.94
N VAL A 155 26.18 20.82 -10.61
CA VAL A 155 27.32 21.31 -9.83
C VAL A 155 28.62 20.65 -10.27
N MET A 156 28.62 19.34 -10.51
CA MET A 156 29.80 18.61 -10.99
C MET A 156 30.24 19.06 -12.38
N LEU A 157 29.31 19.29 -13.31
CA LEU A 157 29.61 19.82 -14.64
C LEU A 157 30.19 21.23 -14.55
N LEU A 158 29.64 22.09 -13.69
CA LEU A 158 30.18 23.43 -13.46
C LEU A 158 31.60 23.39 -12.90
N ILE A 159 31.86 22.52 -11.91
CA ILE A 159 33.20 22.33 -11.36
C ILE A 159 34.18 21.86 -12.44
N ALA A 160 33.78 20.88 -13.27
CA ALA A 160 34.62 20.36 -14.35
C ALA A 160 34.97 21.41 -15.41
N LEU A 161 34.02 22.31 -15.74
CA LEU A 161 34.23 23.39 -16.70
C LEU A 161 35.08 24.54 -16.11
N LEU A 162 34.90 24.87 -14.84
CA LEU A 162 35.61 25.97 -14.18
C LEU A 162 37.02 25.56 -13.72
N LYS A 163 37.26 24.27 -13.49
CA LYS A 163 38.56 23.76 -13.06
C LYS A 163 38.95 22.45 -13.75
N PRO A 164 39.45 22.52 -15.00
CA PRO A 164 39.83 21.36 -15.79
C PRO A 164 40.98 20.54 -15.17
N GLU A 165 41.89 21.21 -14.47
CA GLU A 165 43.03 20.60 -13.77
C GLU A 165 42.89 20.77 -12.25
N PRO A 166 42.12 19.91 -11.58
CA PRO A 166 42.00 19.94 -10.13
C PRO A 166 43.30 19.45 -9.46
N SER A 167 43.65 20.02 -8.31
CA SER A 167 44.74 19.47 -7.49
C SER A 167 44.38 18.08 -6.95
N GLU A 168 45.37 17.30 -6.53
CA GLU A 168 45.13 15.96 -5.95
C GLU A 168 44.15 15.99 -4.77
N PHE A 169 44.21 17.04 -3.94
CA PHE A 169 43.29 17.22 -2.83
C PHE A 169 41.85 17.47 -3.32
N GLN A 170 41.68 18.31 -4.35
CA GLN A 170 40.38 18.61 -4.94
C GLN A 170 39.77 17.39 -5.60
N TYR A 171 40.57 16.59 -6.30
CA TYR A 171 40.11 15.33 -6.87
C TYR A 171 39.57 14.36 -5.79
N LYS A 172 40.26 14.24 -4.65
CA LYS A 172 39.80 13.42 -3.53
C LYS A 172 38.49 13.94 -2.94
N VAL A 173 38.36 15.26 -2.77
CA VAL A 173 37.14 15.89 -2.25
C VAL A 173 35.96 15.69 -3.22
N PHE A 174 36.14 15.94 -4.52
CA PHE A 174 35.10 15.74 -5.52
C PHE A 174 34.63 14.29 -5.58
N ARG A 175 35.56 13.33 -5.52
CA ARG A 175 35.24 11.91 -5.51
C ARG A 175 34.47 11.49 -4.25
N ALA A 176 34.86 11.99 -3.08
CA ALA A 176 34.16 11.71 -1.82
C ALA A 176 32.72 12.26 -1.85
N VAL A 177 32.56 13.50 -2.30
CA VAL A 177 31.26 14.18 -2.43
C VAL A 177 30.37 13.50 -3.47
N LEU A 178 30.94 13.07 -4.61
CA LEU A 178 30.22 12.31 -5.64
C LEU A 178 29.72 10.97 -5.11
N ALA A 179 30.58 10.22 -4.43
CA ALA A 179 30.20 8.94 -3.84
C ALA A 179 29.08 9.11 -2.80
N LEU A 180 29.15 10.15 -1.95
CA LEU A 180 28.11 10.47 -0.98
C LEU A 180 26.78 10.79 -1.66
N ALA A 181 26.80 11.56 -2.75
CA ALA A 181 25.61 11.87 -3.53
C ALA A 181 25.00 10.61 -4.16
N CYS A 182 25.81 9.74 -4.78
CA CYS A 182 25.35 8.47 -5.33
C CYS A 182 24.76 7.55 -4.25
N GLY A 183 25.39 7.48 -3.07
CA GLY A 183 24.84 6.76 -1.92
C GLY A 183 23.50 7.34 -1.46
N GLY A 184 23.38 8.66 -1.38
CA GLY A 184 22.13 9.35 -1.03
C GLY A 184 20.99 9.09 -2.01
N ILE A 185 21.26 9.06 -3.32
CA ILE A 185 20.27 8.66 -4.35
C ILE A 185 19.90 7.18 -4.17
N GLY A 186 20.91 6.33 -3.94
CA GLY A 186 20.75 4.92 -3.66
C GLY A 186 19.88 4.61 -2.44
N ALA A 187 19.83 5.51 -1.45
CA ALA A 187 18.97 5.39 -0.28
C ALA A 187 17.47 5.53 -0.59
N VAL A 188 17.13 6.18 -1.71
CA VAL A 188 15.73 6.46 -2.08
C VAL A 188 15.21 5.47 -3.12
N ILE A 189 16.08 4.70 -3.76
CA ILE A 189 15.67 3.60 -4.63
C ILE A 189 15.29 2.40 -3.75
N PRO A 190 14.03 1.92 -3.78
CA PRO A 190 13.64 0.75 -3.03
C PRO A 190 14.35 -0.50 -3.57
N GLY A 191 14.95 -1.29 -2.66
CA GLY A 191 15.68 -2.52 -2.96
C GLY A 191 16.88 -2.72 -2.01
N ILE A 192 17.21 -3.98 -1.70
CA ILE A 192 18.39 -4.31 -0.91
C ILE A 192 19.53 -4.65 -1.86
N LEU A 193 20.45 -3.71 -2.08
CA LEU A 193 21.71 -3.98 -2.77
C LEU A 193 22.75 -4.43 -1.74
N GLU A 194 23.23 -5.67 -1.78
CA GLU A 194 24.33 -6.15 -0.91
C GLU A 194 25.63 -6.21 -1.71
N VAL A 195 26.66 -5.47 -1.28
CA VAL A 195 27.98 -5.48 -1.90
C VAL A 195 29.01 -5.94 -0.88
N LYS A 196 29.82 -6.94 -1.27
CA LYS A 196 30.93 -7.47 -0.49
C LYS A 196 32.23 -6.95 -1.09
N VAL A 197 32.91 -6.07 -0.36
CA VAL A 197 34.10 -5.35 -0.84
C VAL A 197 35.38 -6.08 -0.39
N SER A 198 35.28 -6.85 0.72
CA SER A 198 36.30 -7.78 1.22
C SER A 198 35.66 -8.79 2.18
N LYS A 199 36.41 -9.76 2.73
CA LYS A 199 35.91 -10.71 3.74
C LYS A 199 35.38 -10.02 5.03
N ALA A 200 35.72 -8.75 5.27
CA ALA A 200 35.39 -8.02 6.50
C ALA A 200 34.33 -6.91 6.32
N ILE A 201 34.03 -6.47 5.09
CA ILE A 201 33.11 -5.34 4.86
C ILE A 201 31.94 -5.76 3.98
N LYS A 202 30.75 -5.80 4.61
CA LYS A 202 29.45 -5.93 3.94
C LYS A 202 28.75 -4.57 3.99
N ALA A 203 28.38 -4.03 2.83
CA ALA A 203 27.62 -2.80 2.72
C ALA A 203 26.27 -3.09 2.06
N GLY A 204 25.19 -2.58 2.65
CA GLY A 204 23.82 -2.71 2.15
C GLY A 204 23.27 -1.37 1.64
N GLY A 205 22.41 -1.42 0.62
CA GLY A 205 21.65 -0.28 0.11
C GLY A 205 22.52 0.92 -0.31
N ALA A 206 22.21 2.10 0.22
CA ALA A 206 22.94 3.34 -0.01
C ALA A 206 24.45 3.25 0.23
N ILE A 207 24.85 2.54 1.29
CA ILE A 207 26.26 2.39 1.68
C ILE A 207 27.00 1.56 0.63
N ALA A 208 26.32 0.56 0.05
CA ALA A 208 26.89 -0.28 -1.01
C ALA A 208 27.22 0.56 -2.26
N ILE A 209 26.30 1.46 -2.65
CA ILE A 209 26.48 2.36 -3.80
C ILE A 209 27.59 3.38 -3.53
N PHE A 210 27.63 3.98 -2.33
CA PHE A 210 28.72 4.85 -1.91
C PHE A 210 30.08 4.15 -2.07
N VAL A 211 30.21 2.93 -1.55
CA VAL A 211 31.48 2.19 -1.55
C VAL A 211 31.90 1.83 -2.98
N ILE A 212 30.97 1.40 -3.84
CA ILE A 212 31.29 1.15 -5.26
C ILE A 212 31.85 2.40 -5.93
N VAL A 213 31.15 3.54 -5.84
CA VAL A 213 31.55 4.78 -6.52
C VAL A 213 32.84 5.36 -5.92
N TYR A 214 33.01 5.27 -4.61
CA TYR A 214 34.19 5.79 -3.94
C TYR A 214 35.46 4.99 -4.24
N PHE A 215 35.37 3.67 -4.42
CA PHE A 215 36.54 2.82 -4.63
C PHE A 215 36.80 2.48 -6.10
N TRP A 216 35.79 2.42 -6.97
CA TRP A 216 35.98 2.19 -8.41
C TRP A 216 36.54 3.46 -9.08
N ASN A 217 37.76 3.38 -9.64
CA ASN A 217 38.38 4.48 -10.39
C ASN A 217 38.76 4.02 -11.82
N PRO A 218 37.92 4.26 -12.84
CA PRO A 218 38.27 3.89 -14.22
C PRO A 218 39.42 4.74 -14.80
N ALA A 219 39.66 5.95 -14.29
CA ALA A 219 40.69 6.86 -14.80
C ALA A 219 42.14 6.43 -14.46
N LYS A 220 42.32 5.47 -13.55
CA LYS A 220 43.65 4.90 -13.23
C LYS A 220 44.11 3.79 -14.17
N MET A 221 43.33 3.42 -15.20
CA MET A 221 43.66 2.35 -16.16
C MET A 221 44.24 2.84 -17.49
N ILE A 222 44.57 4.12 -17.61
CA ILE A 222 45.34 4.66 -18.73
C ILE A 222 46.35 5.66 -18.16
N GLY A 223 47.57 5.16 -17.96
CA GLY A 223 48.70 5.83 -17.35
C GLY A 223 49.81 4.81 -17.13
#